data_AF-A0A1Q6QV93-F1
#
_entry.id   AF-A0A1Q6QV93-F1
#
_cell.length_a   1.000
_cell.length_b   1.000
_cell.length_c   1.000
_cell.angle_alpha   90.00
_cell.angle_beta   90.00
_cell.angle_gamma   90.00
#
_symmetry.space_group_name_H-M   'P 1'
#
loop_
_entity.id
_entity.type
_entity.pdbx_description
1 polymer ?
#
loop_
_entity_poly.entity_id
_entity_poly.type
_entity_poly.pdbx_seq_one_letter_code
_entity_poly.pdbx_strand_id
1 'polypeptide(L)'
;MKNKNILVVVSLILVFITIYIIRDTYGLFESKNIMNTNTNIAKWNVLINGTDIKSGENFVVNSVNIVGSDSVKNGKMAPGTEGYFDILIDPTDTDTSILYSVTFDFTKVNGSFAIDRIEETTSGNLIRTGENTYSKVITLEEIKNKVTNTIRVYIKWNNVEENNEEDSKIGLTKDNFISIPVSVSVIQYLGEPVVEYQNE
;
A
#
# COMPACT_ATOMS: atom_id res chain seq x y z
N MET A 1 81.62 8.78 32.12
CA MET A 1 80.54 7.80 32.41
C MET A 1 79.32 8.40 33.13
N LYS A 2 79.45 9.42 34.01
CA LYS A 2 78.30 10.04 34.73
C LYS A 2 77.22 10.65 33.82
N ASN A 3 77.59 11.27 32.69
CA ASN A 3 76.62 11.92 31.79
C ASN A 3 75.72 10.92 31.03
N LYS A 4 76.22 9.71 30.74
CA LYS A 4 75.43 8.67 30.04
C LYS A 4 74.30 8.14 30.91
N ASN A 5 74.54 7.99 32.21
CA ASN A 5 73.51 7.54 33.16
C ASN A 5 72.42 8.59 33.36
N ILE A 6 72.78 9.89 33.37
CA ILE A 6 71.82 11.00 33.39
C ILE A 6 70.97 11.00 32.12
N LEU A 7 71.60 10.78 30.95
CA LEU A 7 70.89 10.74 29.66
C LEU A 7 69.91 9.56 29.58
N VAL A 8 70.28 8.41 30.16
CA VAL A 8 69.38 7.25 30.27
C VAL A 8 68.18 7.56 31.18
N VAL A 9 68.41 8.21 32.33
CA VAL A 9 67.32 8.59 33.25
C VAL A 9 66.37 9.61 32.59
N VAL A 10 66.91 10.61 31.91
CA VAL A 10 66.11 11.62 31.19
C VAL A 10 65.30 10.98 30.05
N SER A 11 65.90 10.05 29.31
CA SER A 11 65.20 9.30 28.25
C SER A 11 64.05 8.48 28.81
N LEU A 12 64.24 7.83 29.96
CA LEU A 12 63.20 7.06 30.64
C LEU A 12 62.02 7.94 31.09
N ILE A 13 62.31 9.13 31.62
CA ILE A 13 61.29 10.12 31.99
C ILE A 13 60.48 10.57 30.76
N LEU A 14 61.16 10.84 29.63
CA LEU A 14 60.50 11.21 28.38
C LEU A 14 59.56 10.10 27.87
N VAL A 15 59.96 8.83 27.98
CA VAL A 15 59.11 7.68 27.62
C VAL A 15 57.87 7.59 28.51
N PHE A 16 57.97 7.85 29.81
CA PHE A 16 56.79 7.87 30.68
C PHE A 16 55.83 9.02 30.34
N ILE A 17 56.36 10.19 29.99
CA ILE A 17 55.56 11.35 29.57
C ILE A 17 54.80 11.04 28.27
N THR A 18 55.45 10.40 27.29
CA THR A 18 54.77 10.06 26.03
C THR A 18 53.67 9.02 26.22
N ILE A 19 53.88 8.00 27.06
CA ILE A 19 52.84 7.01 27.40
C ILE A 19 51.62 7.69 28.06
N TYR A 20 51.84 8.70 28.91
CA TYR A 20 50.76 9.44 29.56
C TYR A 20 49.94 10.26 28.54
N ILE A 21 50.61 11.00 27.65
CA ILE A 21 49.94 11.79 26.60
C ILE A 21 49.14 10.90 25.64
N ILE A 22 49.66 9.71 25.30
CA ILE A 22 48.96 8.75 24.44
C ILE A 22 47.68 8.24 25.11
N ARG A 23 47.66 8.00 26.43
CA ARG A 23 46.44 7.57 27.15
C ARG A 23 45.33 8.61 27.07
N ASP A 24 45.63 9.87 27.33
CA ASP A 24 44.64 10.96 27.28
C ASP A 24 44.12 11.17 25.86
N THR A 25 45.01 11.03 24.86
CA THR A 25 44.66 11.10 23.44
C THR A 25 43.74 9.94 23.04
N TYR A 26 44.03 8.70 23.45
CA TYR A 26 43.20 7.52 23.17
C TYR A 26 41.84 7.59 23.87
N GLY A 27 41.75 8.14 25.09
CA GLY A 27 40.48 8.35 25.78
C GLY A 27 39.53 9.30 25.04
N LEU A 28 40.09 10.28 24.30
CA LEU A 28 39.31 11.19 23.46
C LEU A 28 38.67 10.49 22.25
N PHE A 29 39.38 9.51 21.65
CA PHE A 29 38.91 8.74 20.49
C PHE A 29 38.03 7.53 20.84
N GLU A 30 38.16 6.96 22.04
CA GLU A 30 37.28 5.92 22.59
C GLU A 30 36.01 6.47 23.23
N SER A 31 35.83 7.80 23.28
CA SER A 31 34.50 8.35 23.50
C SER A 31 33.63 8.04 22.27
N LYS A 32 33.09 6.82 22.24
CA LYS A 32 31.88 6.49 21.49
C LYS A 32 30.80 7.39 22.06
N ASN A 33 30.76 8.63 21.61
CA ASN A 33 29.58 9.45 21.63
C ASN A 33 28.58 8.69 20.76
N ILE A 34 27.86 7.75 21.37
CA ILE A 34 26.65 7.16 20.82
C ILE A 34 25.68 8.33 20.83
N MET A 35 25.78 9.15 19.80
CA MET A 35 24.84 10.21 19.53
C MET A 35 23.56 9.49 19.16
N ASN A 36 22.68 9.30 20.15
CA ASN A 36 21.31 8.89 19.90
C ASN A 36 20.64 10.06 19.18
N THR A 37 20.85 10.13 17.87
CA THR A 37 20.07 11.01 17.01
C THR A 37 18.64 10.48 17.05
N ASN A 38 17.73 11.21 17.68
CA ASN A 38 16.28 11.02 17.50
C ASN A 38 15.95 11.41 16.05
N THR A 39 16.20 10.50 15.12
CA THR A 39 15.78 10.65 13.73
C THR A 39 14.27 10.44 13.68
N ASN A 40 13.53 11.49 13.37
CA ASN A 40 12.08 11.43 13.20
C ASN A 40 11.76 10.79 11.85
N ILE A 41 11.76 9.46 11.80
CA ILE A 41 11.47 8.67 10.59
C ILE A 41 9.98 8.81 10.29
N ALA A 42 9.64 9.21 9.07
CA ALA A 42 8.26 9.36 8.63
C ALA A 42 7.49 8.04 8.72
N LYS A 43 6.28 8.09 9.27
CA LYS A 43 5.39 6.93 9.38
C LYS A 43 4.76 6.60 8.03
N TRP A 44 4.64 5.31 7.76
CA TRP A 44 3.98 4.79 6.58
C TRP A 44 2.99 3.71 7.01
N ASN A 45 1.73 4.11 7.19
CA ASN A 45 0.64 3.24 7.63
C ASN A 45 -0.61 3.53 6.78
N VAL A 46 -0.98 2.57 5.95
CA VAL A 46 -2.13 2.67 5.04
C VAL A 46 -3.02 1.46 5.28
N LEU A 47 -4.29 1.73 5.60
CA LEU A 47 -5.28 0.70 5.84
C LEU A 47 -6.11 0.46 4.58
N ILE A 48 -6.30 -0.80 4.20
CA ILE A 48 -7.23 -1.19 3.14
C ILE A 48 -8.41 -1.92 3.80
N ASN A 49 -9.63 -1.39 3.63
CA ASN A 49 -10.83 -1.89 4.30
C ASN A 49 -10.63 -2.07 5.84
N GLY A 50 -9.85 -1.18 6.46
CA GLY A 50 -9.55 -1.20 7.89
C GLY A 50 -8.43 -2.16 8.32
N THR A 51 -7.79 -2.88 7.39
CA THR A 51 -6.64 -3.75 7.66
C THR A 51 -5.35 -3.06 7.27
N ASP A 52 -4.37 -3.02 8.18
CA ASP A 52 -3.02 -2.49 7.90
C ASP A 52 -2.32 -3.36 6.85
N ILE A 53 -1.90 -2.72 5.76
CA ILE A 53 -1.30 -3.38 4.61
C ILE A 53 0.17 -3.00 4.54
N LYS A 54 1.03 -3.97 4.83
CA LYS A 54 2.47 -3.85 4.61
C LYS A 54 2.76 -4.18 3.15
N SER A 55 3.00 -3.14 2.34
CA SER A 55 3.49 -3.19 0.94
C SER A 55 3.23 -4.52 0.19
N GLY A 56 2.13 -4.59 -0.57
CA GLY A 56 1.85 -5.70 -1.48
C GLY A 56 0.99 -6.80 -0.85
N GLU A 57 -0.31 -6.52 -0.71
CA GLU A 57 -1.28 -7.46 -0.15
C GLU A 57 -2.29 -7.88 -1.21
N ASN A 58 -2.74 -9.13 -1.11
CA ASN A 58 -3.73 -9.71 -1.98
C ASN A 58 -4.94 -10.12 -1.14
N PHE A 59 -6.14 -9.74 -1.57
CA PHE A 59 -7.37 -10.19 -0.96
C PHE A 59 -8.38 -10.64 -2.02
N VAL A 60 -9.42 -11.33 -1.59
CA VAL A 60 -10.49 -11.77 -2.49
C VAL A 60 -11.77 -11.08 -2.04
N VAL A 61 -12.39 -10.36 -2.98
CA VAL A 61 -13.74 -9.84 -2.78
C VAL A 61 -14.71 -10.99 -2.97
N ASN A 62 -15.55 -11.23 -1.97
CA ASN A 62 -16.56 -12.29 -1.94
C ASN A 62 -17.97 -11.78 -1.62
N SER A 63 -18.14 -10.46 -1.46
CA SER A 63 -19.44 -9.84 -1.17
C SER A 63 -19.62 -8.59 -2.02
N VAL A 64 -20.84 -8.42 -2.51
CA VAL A 64 -21.24 -7.34 -3.41
C VAL A 64 -22.55 -6.77 -2.87
N ASN A 65 -22.63 -5.45 -2.79
CA ASN A 65 -23.86 -4.72 -2.49
C ASN A 65 -24.76 -4.74 -3.73
N ILE A 66 -26.03 -5.08 -3.58
CA ILE A 66 -26.96 -5.15 -4.71
C ILE A 66 -27.66 -3.81 -4.88
N VAL A 67 -27.66 -3.28 -6.11
CA VAL A 67 -28.50 -2.16 -6.50
C VAL A 67 -29.92 -2.70 -6.65
N GLY A 68 -30.83 -2.25 -5.79
CA GLY A 68 -32.19 -2.80 -5.71
C GLY A 68 -32.91 -2.80 -7.06
N SER A 69 -33.67 -3.86 -7.33
CA SER A 69 -34.59 -3.93 -8.45
C SER A 69 -35.98 -4.34 -7.96
N ASP A 70 -37.03 -3.83 -8.61
CA ASP A 70 -38.42 -4.17 -8.26
C ASP A 70 -38.76 -5.63 -8.53
N SER A 71 -37.99 -6.29 -9.39
CA SER A 71 -38.18 -7.66 -9.84
C SER A 71 -37.44 -8.71 -8.99
N VAL A 72 -36.55 -8.29 -8.07
CA VAL A 72 -35.71 -9.20 -7.30
C VAL A 72 -35.80 -8.93 -5.81
N LYS A 73 -35.84 -10.00 -5.01
CA LYS A 73 -35.86 -9.90 -3.55
C LYS A 73 -34.66 -9.07 -3.07
N ASN A 74 -34.92 -8.13 -2.16
CA ASN A 74 -33.88 -7.27 -1.62
C ASN A 74 -32.66 -8.07 -1.09
N GLY A 75 -31.47 -7.61 -1.44
CA GLY A 75 -30.20 -8.26 -1.12
C GLY A 75 -29.86 -9.51 -1.94
N LYS A 76 -30.57 -9.76 -3.05
CA LYS A 76 -30.28 -10.85 -3.99
C LYS A 76 -30.03 -10.32 -5.39
N MET A 77 -29.10 -10.95 -6.09
CA MET A 77 -28.78 -10.67 -7.49
C MET A 77 -29.47 -11.71 -8.38
N ALA A 78 -29.92 -11.29 -9.56
CA ALA A 78 -30.46 -12.14 -10.62
C ALA A 78 -30.06 -11.58 -12.00
N PRO A 79 -30.27 -12.31 -13.11
CA PRO A 79 -30.05 -11.78 -14.44
C PRO A 79 -30.77 -10.43 -14.64
N GLY A 80 -30.03 -9.45 -15.18
CA GLY A 80 -30.50 -8.08 -15.40
C GLY A 80 -30.35 -7.13 -14.21
N THR A 81 -29.78 -7.58 -13.09
CA THR A 81 -29.48 -6.72 -11.93
C THR A 81 -28.04 -6.24 -11.89
N GLU A 82 -27.82 -5.19 -11.11
CA GLU A 82 -26.51 -4.57 -10.90
C GLU A 82 -26.15 -4.63 -9.42
N GLY A 83 -24.85 -4.68 -9.15
CA GLY A 83 -24.28 -4.62 -7.82
C GLY A 83 -22.94 -3.90 -7.84
N TYR A 84 -22.38 -3.63 -6.68
CA TYR A 84 -21.09 -3.01 -6.54
C TYR A 84 -20.36 -3.47 -5.27
N PHE A 85 -19.04 -3.38 -5.28
CA PHE A 85 -18.24 -3.49 -4.06
C PHE A 85 -17.29 -2.30 -3.95
N ASP A 86 -16.92 -1.99 -2.70
CA ASP A 86 -16.08 -0.85 -2.37
C ASP A 86 -14.74 -1.33 -1.81
N ILE A 87 -13.67 -0.65 -2.20
CA ILE A 87 -12.34 -0.77 -1.59
C ILE A 87 -11.98 0.60 -1.02
N LEU A 88 -11.89 0.66 0.31
CA LEU A 88 -11.48 1.84 1.04
C LEU A 88 -9.95 1.83 1.22
N ILE A 89 -9.29 2.86 0.71
CA ILE A 89 -7.89 3.20 0.95
C ILE A 89 -7.85 4.31 2.00
N ASP A 90 -7.29 4.04 3.18
CA ASP A 90 -7.17 4.99 4.28
C ASP A 90 -5.68 5.25 4.59
N PRO A 91 -5.11 6.37 4.12
CA PRO A 91 -3.73 6.76 4.41
C PRO A 91 -3.62 7.76 5.57
N THR A 92 -4.66 7.96 6.38
CA THR A 92 -4.73 9.08 7.35
C THR A 92 -3.65 9.06 8.44
N ASP A 93 -2.96 7.93 8.60
CA ASP A 93 -1.88 7.72 9.58
C ASP A 93 -0.49 7.61 8.91
N THR A 94 -0.33 8.28 7.76
CA THR A 94 0.93 8.35 6.99
C THR A 94 1.50 9.78 6.97
N ASP A 95 2.82 9.90 6.99
CA ASP A 95 3.55 11.19 7.01
C ASP A 95 4.10 11.62 5.63
N THR A 96 3.81 10.88 4.57
CA THR A 96 4.31 11.11 3.21
C THR A 96 3.22 11.00 2.16
N SER A 97 3.37 11.66 1.01
CA SER A 97 2.50 11.41 -0.14
C SER A 97 2.65 9.96 -0.60
N ILE A 98 1.55 9.35 -1.04
CA ILE A 98 1.55 7.96 -1.51
C ILE A 98 0.98 7.85 -2.92
N LEU A 99 1.43 6.82 -3.64
CA LEU A 99 0.83 6.34 -4.87
C LEU A 99 0.34 4.91 -4.58
N TYR A 100 -0.96 4.70 -4.66
CA TYR A 100 -1.52 3.35 -4.60
C TYR A 100 -1.90 2.88 -6.00
N SER A 101 -1.85 1.57 -6.21
CA SER A 101 -2.30 0.88 -7.41
C SER A 101 -3.11 -0.34 -7.01
N VAL A 102 -4.31 -0.47 -7.58
CA VAL A 102 -5.22 -1.59 -7.37
C VAL A 102 -5.37 -2.34 -8.68
N THR A 103 -5.01 -3.63 -8.66
CA THR A 103 -5.12 -4.53 -9.81
C THR A 103 -6.17 -5.58 -9.54
N PHE A 104 -7.09 -5.75 -10.49
CA PHE A 104 -8.16 -6.74 -10.42
C PHE A 104 -7.87 -7.93 -11.34
N ASP A 105 -8.11 -9.14 -10.84
CA ASP A 105 -8.12 -10.36 -11.64
C ASP A 105 -9.57 -10.78 -11.94
N PHE A 106 -10.03 -10.46 -13.15
CA PHE A 106 -11.37 -10.84 -13.60
C PHE A 106 -11.45 -12.22 -14.25
N THR A 107 -10.34 -12.96 -14.35
CA THR A 107 -10.32 -14.27 -15.04
C THR A 107 -11.19 -15.33 -14.35
N LYS A 108 -11.48 -15.14 -13.05
CA LYS A 108 -12.33 -16.02 -12.24
C LYS A 108 -13.80 -15.61 -12.23
N VAL A 109 -14.14 -14.48 -12.87
CA VAL A 109 -15.53 -14.02 -12.98
C VAL A 109 -16.22 -14.87 -14.05
N ASN A 110 -17.37 -15.44 -13.69
CA ASN A 110 -18.19 -16.22 -14.62
C ASN A 110 -18.69 -15.32 -15.77
N GLY A 111 -18.78 -15.85 -16.99
CA GLY A 111 -19.18 -15.10 -18.19
C GLY A 111 -20.58 -14.47 -18.15
N SER A 112 -21.42 -14.89 -17.19
CA SER A 112 -22.74 -14.29 -16.93
C SER A 112 -22.63 -12.91 -16.26
N PHE A 113 -21.49 -12.58 -15.65
CA PHE A 113 -21.23 -11.28 -15.04
C PHE A 113 -20.29 -10.44 -15.91
N ALA A 114 -20.54 -9.14 -15.97
CA ALA A 114 -19.66 -8.16 -16.58
C ALA A 114 -19.29 -7.07 -15.59
N ILE A 115 -18.07 -6.55 -15.71
CA ILE A 115 -17.66 -5.32 -15.03
C ILE A 115 -18.22 -4.14 -15.84
N ASP A 116 -19.12 -3.38 -15.24
CA ASP A 116 -19.80 -2.27 -15.92
C ASP A 116 -18.93 -1.02 -15.91
N ARG A 117 -18.50 -0.59 -14.71
CA ARG A 117 -17.60 0.55 -14.53
C ARG A 117 -16.83 0.48 -13.23
N ILE A 118 -15.70 1.20 -13.19
CA ILE A 118 -14.87 1.38 -12.00
C ILE A 118 -14.70 2.87 -11.80
N GLU A 119 -15.07 3.37 -10.64
CA GLU A 119 -15.02 4.79 -10.32
C GLU A 119 -14.46 5.03 -8.92
N GLU A 120 -14.04 6.26 -8.67
CA GLU A 120 -13.66 6.73 -7.36
C GLU A 120 -14.73 7.68 -6.85
N THR A 121 -15.19 7.45 -5.62
CA THR A 121 -16.42 8.09 -5.11
C THR A 121 -16.19 9.27 -4.16
N THR A 122 -14.94 9.55 -3.75
CA THR A 122 -14.63 10.56 -2.73
C THR A 122 -14.00 11.84 -3.28
N SER A 123 -12.92 11.77 -4.06
CA SER A 123 -12.12 12.95 -4.47
C SER A 123 -11.70 13.05 -5.94
N GLY A 124 -12.18 12.16 -6.81
CA GLY A 124 -11.91 12.11 -8.25
C GLY A 124 -10.48 11.69 -8.62
N ASN A 125 -10.16 11.60 -9.92
CA ASN A 125 -8.80 11.38 -10.47
C ASN A 125 -8.18 9.97 -10.29
N LEU A 126 -8.99 8.91 -10.34
CA LEU A 126 -8.45 7.56 -10.51
C LEU A 126 -7.98 7.39 -11.97
N ILE A 127 -6.71 7.02 -12.15
CA ILE A 127 -6.10 6.86 -13.48
C ILE A 127 -5.98 5.36 -13.77
N ARG A 128 -6.44 4.91 -14.93
CA ARG A 128 -6.19 3.53 -15.39
C ARG A 128 -4.77 3.45 -15.91
N THR A 129 -3.90 2.70 -15.24
CA THR A 129 -2.45 2.59 -15.52
C THR A 129 -2.04 1.23 -16.09
N GLY A 130 -2.98 0.28 -16.15
CA GLY A 130 -2.85 -0.99 -16.85
C GLY A 130 -4.22 -1.53 -17.27
N GLU A 131 -4.25 -2.71 -17.90
CA GLU A 131 -5.49 -3.32 -18.40
C GLU A 131 -6.58 -3.39 -17.31
N ASN A 132 -6.23 -3.91 -16.13
CA ASN A 132 -7.12 -3.98 -14.96
C ASN A 132 -6.51 -3.30 -13.73
N THR A 133 -5.63 -2.32 -13.95
CA THR A 133 -4.90 -1.62 -12.88
C THR A 133 -5.28 -0.15 -12.84
N TYR A 134 -5.60 0.32 -11.65
CA TYR A 134 -6.05 1.68 -11.39
C TYR A 134 -5.20 2.29 -10.27
N SER A 135 -4.65 3.47 -10.53
CA SER A 135 -3.73 4.13 -9.63
C SER A 135 -4.16 5.55 -9.32
N LYS A 136 -3.77 6.03 -8.14
CA LYS A 136 -3.96 7.42 -7.75
C LYS A 136 -2.91 7.85 -6.73
N VAL A 137 -2.54 9.11 -6.86
CA VAL A 137 -1.70 9.80 -5.88
C VAL A 137 -2.60 10.40 -4.80
N ILE A 138 -2.25 10.17 -3.54
CA ILE A 138 -2.80 10.91 -2.41
C ILE A 138 -1.68 11.78 -1.86
N THR A 139 -1.87 13.09 -1.97
CA THR A 139 -0.88 14.08 -1.53
C THR A 139 -0.81 14.16 -0.02
N LEU A 140 0.33 14.62 0.51
CA LEU A 140 0.48 14.91 1.94
C LEU A 140 -0.57 15.91 2.46
N GLU A 141 -1.03 16.84 1.63
CA GLU A 141 -2.09 17.78 1.99
C GLU A 141 -3.44 17.06 2.18
N GLU A 142 -3.81 16.18 1.26
CA GLU A 142 -5.01 15.33 1.38
C GLU A 142 -4.95 14.43 2.62
N ILE A 143 -3.79 13.84 2.91
CA ILE A 143 -3.59 13.01 4.11
C ILE A 143 -3.77 13.83 5.39
N LYS A 144 -3.18 15.03 5.47
CA LYS A 144 -3.37 15.96 6.61
C LYS A 144 -4.82 16.36 6.79
N ASN A 145 -5.56 16.47 5.69
CA ASN A 145 -7.00 16.73 5.67
C ASN A 145 -7.86 15.48 5.93
N LYS A 146 -7.24 14.34 6.26
CA LYS A 146 -7.89 13.05 6.56
C LYS A 146 -8.74 12.55 5.39
N VAL A 147 -8.31 12.81 4.16
CA VAL A 147 -9.00 12.32 2.97
C VAL A 147 -8.73 10.82 2.83
N THR A 148 -9.81 10.05 2.76
CA THR A 148 -9.79 8.63 2.40
C THR A 148 -10.25 8.47 0.95
N ASN A 149 -9.89 7.36 0.32
CA ASN A 149 -10.28 7.08 -1.05
C ASN A 149 -11.12 5.82 -1.17
N THR A 150 -12.22 5.88 -1.92
CA THR A 150 -13.08 4.72 -2.10
C THR A 150 -13.22 4.39 -3.57
N ILE A 151 -12.66 3.26 -3.97
CA ILE A 151 -12.82 2.69 -5.31
C ILE A 151 -14.07 1.82 -5.30
N ARG A 152 -15.02 2.15 -6.18
CA ARG A 152 -16.24 1.39 -6.39
C ARG A 152 -16.19 0.68 -7.73
N VAL A 153 -16.41 -0.64 -7.70
CA VAL A 153 -16.48 -1.48 -8.89
C VAL A 153 -17.90 -1.96 -9.05
N TYR A 154 -18.52 -1.65 -10.19
CA TYR A 154 -19.86 -2.09 -10.53
C TYR A 154 -19.80 -3.38 -11.34
N ILE A 155 -20.65 -4.33 -10.95
CA ILE A 155 -20.80 -5.63 -11.59
C ILE A 155 -22.25 -5.77 -12.02
N LYS A 156 -22.46 -6.20 -13.25
CA LYS A 156 -23.77 -6.47 -13.82
C LYS A 156 -23.91 -7.96 -14.10
N TRP A 157 -25.07 -8.53 -13.77
CA TRP A 157 -25.43 -9.86 -14.26
C TRP A 157 -26.19 -9.66 -15.58
N ASN A 158 -25.57 -10.06 -16.68
CA ASN A 158 -26.16 -9.92 -18.00
C ASN A 158 -27.30 -10.91 -18.17
N ASN A 159 -28.47 -10.44 -18.62
CA ASN A 159 -29.59 -11.30 -19.00
C ASN A 159 -29.52 -11.59 -20.49
N VAL A 160 -28.96 -12.74 -20.86
CA VAL A 160 -28.71 -13.15 -22.23
C VAL A 160 -29.30 -14.55 -22.43
N GLU A 161 -30.19 -14.70 -23.41
CA GLU A 161 -30.96 -15.95 -23.62
C GLU A 161 -30.06 -17.17 -23.83
N GLU A 162 -28.91 -16.98 -24.49
CA GLU A 162 -27.92 -18.02 -24.72
C GLU A 162 -27.30 -18.56 -23.43
N ASN A 163 -27.31 -17.79 -22.34
CA ASN A 163 -26.71 -18.15 -21.05
C ASN A 163 -27.70 -18.72 -20.03
N ASN A 164 -28.99 -18.87 -20.39
CA ASN A 164 -30.04 -19.30 -19.47
C ASN A 164 -29.72 -20.60 -18.70
N GLU A 165 -29.06 -21.57 -19.36
CA GLU A 165 -28.64 -22.82 -18.70
C GLU A 165 -27.55 -22.60 -17.63
N GLU A 166 -26.62 -21.69 -17.87
CA GLU A 166 -25.55 -21.33 -16.95
C GLU A 166 -26.09 -20.46 -15.80
N ASP A 167 -26.91 -19.47 -16.12
CA ASP A 167 -27.61 -18.62 -15.15
C ASP A 167 -28.42 -19.44 -14.16
N SER A 168 -29.12 -20.46 -14.66
CA SER A 168 -29.88 -21.39 -13.81
C SER A 168 -28.97 -22.15 -12.84
N LYS A 169 -27.79 -22.60 -13.27
CA LYS A 169 -26.81 -23.27 -12.38
C LYS A 169 -26.28 -22.31 -11.31
N ILE A 170 -25.97 -21.07 -11.69
CA ILE A 170 -25.50 -20.01 -10.80
C ILE A 170 -26.56 -19.69 -9.74
N GLY A 171 -27.83 -19.53 -10.15
CA GLY A 171 -28.94 -19.20 -9.27
C GLY A 171 -29.40 -20.35 -8.34
N LEU A 172 -29.17 -21.60 -8.74
CA LEU A 172 -29.44 -22.79 -7.92
C LEU A 172 -28.31 -23.11 -6.94
N THR A 173 -27.11 -22.56 -7.15
CA THR A 173 -25.98 -22.76 -6.25
C THR A 173 -26.21 -22.00 -4.95
N LYS A 174 -26.29 -22.74 -3.85
CA LYS A 174 -26.45 -22.16 -2.52
C LYS A 174 -25.18 -21.39 -2.15
N ASP A 175 -25.36 -20.17 -1.63
CA ASP A 175 -24.28 -19.30 -1.17
C ASP A 175 -23.22 -19.06 -2.26
N ASN A 176 -23.68 -18.84 -3.49
CA ASN A 176 -22.79 -18.47 -4.59
C ASN A 176 -22.28 -17.04 -4.43
N PHE A 177 -20.97 -16.85 -4.57
CA PHE A 177 -20.30 -15.56 -4.42
C PHE A 177 -19.42 -15.28 -5.64
N ILE A 178 -19.46 -14.05 -6.12
CA ILE A 178 -18.51 -13.58 -7.12
C ILE A 178 -17.16 -13.42 -6.42
N SER A 179 -16.14 -14.12 -6.92
CA SER A 179 -14.79 -14.10 -6.37
C SER A 179 -13.85 -13.32 -7.28
N ILE A 180 -13.45 -12.13 -6.84
CA ILE A 180 -12.52 -11.27 -7.58
C ILE A 180 -11.26 -11.10 -6.73
N PRO A 181 -10.14 -11.75 -7.10
CA PRO A 181 -8.85 -11.44 -6.50
C PRO A 181 -8.44 -10.00 -6.82
N VAL A 182 -7.95 -9.31 -5.79
CA VAL A 182 -7.49 -7.93 -5.84
C VAL A 182 -6.10 -7.86 -5.25
N SER A 183 -5.19 -7.20 -5.96
CA SER A 183 -3.85 -6.89 -5.49
C SER A 183 -3.71 -5.40 -5.28
N VAL A 184 -3.23 -4.99 -4.10
CA VAL A 184 -2.99 -3.58 -3.78
C VAL A 184 -1.52 -3.35 -3.50
N SER A 185 -0.94 -2.42 -4.24
CA SER A 185 0.41 -1.92 -4.02
C SER A 185 0.35 -0.46 -3.60
N VAL A 186 1.15 -0.10 -2.61
CA VAL A 186 1.29 1.28 -2.13
C VAL A 186 2.78 1.59 -2.09
N ILE A 187 3.18 2.73 -2.66
CA ILE A 187 4.54 3.23 -2.60
C ILE A 187 4.55 4.70 -2.15
N GLN A 188 5.68 5.16 -1.61
CA GLN A 188 5.88 6.59 -1.41
C GLN A 188 5.90 7.29 -2.78
N TYR A 189 5.15 8.37 -2.91
CA TYR A 189 5.14 9.18 -4.11
C TYR A 189 6.20 10.27 -4.05
N LEU A 190 7.11 10.28 -5.02
CA LEU A 190 8.24 11.23 -5.07
C LEU A 190 8.07 12.29 -6.18
N GLY A 191 6.93 12.30 -6.87
CA GLY A 191 6.65 13.20 -7.98
C GLY A 191 6.84 12.55 -9.35
N GLU A 192 6.89 11.23 -9.44
CA GLU A 192 6.96 10.53 -10.73
C GLU A 192 5.67 10.76 -11.56
N PRO A 193 5.75 10.74 -12.90
CA PRO A 193 4.55 10.80 -13.73
C PRO A 193 3.73 9.51 -13.59
N VAL A 194 2.41 9.66 -13.42
CA VAL A 194 1.45 8.54 -13.52
C VAL A 194 0.97 8.45 -14.95
N VAL A 195 1.37 7.40 -15.66
CA VAL A 195 1.08 7.23 -17.09
C VAL A 195 -0.24 6.49 -17.28
N GLU A 196 -1.15 7.09 -18.03
CA GLU A 196 -2.42 6.46 -18.40
C GLU A 196 -2.21 5.35 -19.44
N TYR A 197 -2.85 4.21 -19.19
CA TYR A 197 -2.85 3.07 -20.09
C TYR A 197 -3.57 3.40 -21.39
N GLN A 198 -2.86 3.23 -22.50
CA GLN A 198 -3.42 3.36 -23.84
C GLN A 198 -3.78 1.94 -24.32
N ASN A 199 -5.05 1.71 -24.67
CA ASN A 199 -5.42 0.46 -25.34
C ASN A 199 -4.76 0.48 -26.74
N GLU A 200 -3.90 -0.49 -27.05
CA GLU A 200 -3.40 -0.74 -28.41
C GLU A 200 -4.48 -1.37 -29.31
#